data_AF-A0A2G3ED90-F1
#
_entry.id   AF-A0A2G3ED90-F1
#
_cell.length_a   1.000
_cell.length_b   1.000
_cell.length_c   1.000
_cell.angle_alpha   90.00
_cell.angle_beta   90.00
_cell.angle_gamma   90.00
#
_symmetry.space_group_name_H-M   'P 1'
#
loop_
_entity.id
_entity.type
_entity.pdbx_description
1 polymer ?
#
loop_
_entity_poly.entity_id
_entity_poly.type
_entity_poly.pdbx_seq_one_letter_code
_entity_poly.pdbx_strand_id
1 'polypeptide(L)'
;MADVKKIATRESYGNALVALGEKYDNLVVLDADLAEATKTGIFKKAYPDRHIDCGIAESNMVGIAAGLASTGKVPFCSSFAMFAAGRAFEQVRNSVGYPHLNVKIGATHAGISVGEDGASHQCNEDIALMRTIPGMTIINPSDDVEAKAAVEAAYKMDGPVYLRFGRLAVPVINDNADYKFEIGKGVVLKEGKDLTIIATGLEVNESLEAAKKLAEDGIDAEVINIHTIKPIDADLIVKSASKTGKVVTVEEHSVIGGLGGAVAEVLSEKCPTKILRIGVKDTFGESGPAVKLLEKYELDAAGIYKQIKAFL
;
A
#
# COMPACT_ATOMS: atom_id res chain seq x y z
N MET A 1 -10.18 6.97 -26.49
CA MET A 1 -10.29 6.96 -25.02
C MET A 1 -9.43 8.11 -24.55
N ALA A 2 -9.96 9.04 -23.76
CA ALA A 2 -9.12 10.11 -23.21
C ALA A 2 -7.94 9.45 -22.47
N ASP A 3 -6.71 9.96 -22.68
CA ASP A 3 -5.52 9.42 -22.02
C ASP A 3 -5.72 9.48 -20.51
N VAL A 4 -5.93 8.32 -19.88
CA VAL A 4 -6.10 8.23 -18.44
C VAL A 4 -4.79 8.65 -17.80
N LYS A 5 -4.81 9.73 -17.03
CA LYS A 5 -3.66 10.26 -16.30
C LYS A 5 -3.05 9.15 -15.44
N LYS A 6 -1.74 8.90 -15.57
CA LYS A 6 -1.00 7.95 -14.74
C LYS A 6 0.08 8.64 -13.93
N ILE A 7 0.15 8.35 -12.65
CA ILE A 7 1.17 8.88 -11.72
C ILE A 7 1.62 7.72 -10.82
N ALA A 8 2.92 7.64 -10.51
CA ALA A 8 3.42 6.68 -9.53
C ALA A 8 3.16 7.17 -8.11
N THR A 9 2.66 6.33 -7.22
CA THR A 9 2.30 6.75 -5.85
C THR A 9 3.51 7.25 -5.04
N ARG A 10 4.73 6.81 -5.37
CA ARG A 10 5.97 7.39 -4.81
C ARG A 10 6.18 8.86 -5.18
N GLU A 11 5.74 9.29 -6.36
CA GLU A 11 5.83 10.70 -6.77
C GLU A 11 4.81 11.54 -6.01
N SER A 12 3.59 11.03 -5.86
CA SER A 12 2.54 11.61 -5.03
C SER A 12 3.00 11.76 -3.58
N TYR A 13 3.74 10.78 -3.05
CA TYR A 13 4.37 10.83 -1.73
C TYR A 13 5.34 12.01 -1.59
N GLY A 14 6.31 12.14 -2.49
CA GLY A 14 7.28 13.26 -2.47
C GLY A 14 6.60 14.64 -2.56
N ASN A 15 5.58 14.76 -3.42
CA ASN A 15 4.80 15.99 -3.56
C ASN A 15 3.98 16.31 -2.29
N ALA A 16 3.38 15.29 -1.65
CA ALA A 16 2.62 15.46 -0.42
C ALA A 16 3.53 15.88 0.75
N LEU A 17 4.74 15.34 0.84
CA LEU A 17 5.72 15.77 1.84
C LEU A 17 6.06 17.25 1.71
N VAL A 18 6.25 17.77 0.49
CA VAL A 18 6.50 19.21 0.27
C VAL A 18 5.32 20.05 0.76
N ALA A 19 4.09 19.67 0.38
CA ALA A 19 2.89 20.38 0.79
C ALA A 19 2.67 20.38 2.31
N LEU A 20 3.07 19.31 3.01
CA LEU A 20 3.08 19.27 4.47
C LEU A 20 4.23 20.09 5.06
N GLY A 21 5.41 20.04 4.44
CA GLY A 21 6.58 20.82 4.85
C GLY A 21 6.29 22.32 4.87
N GLU A 22 5.49 22.82 3.94
CA GLU A 22 5.05 24.23 3.91
C GLU A 22 4.19 24.61 5.13
N LYS A 23 3.41 23.66 5.66
CA LYS A 23 2.44 23.89 6.74
C LYS A 23 3.00 23.60 8.12
N TYR A 24 4.02 22.75 8.22
CA TYR A 24 4.44 22.17 9.49
C TYR A 24 5.97 22.13 9.64
N ASP A 25 6.50 22.96 10.53
CA ASP A 25 7.95 23.10 10.78
C ASP A 25 8.55 21.93 11.57
N ASN A 26 7.72 21.14 12.26
CA ASN A 26 8.16 19.97 13.02
C ASN A 26 8.24 18.69 12.17
N LEU A 27 7.79 18.72 10.90
CA LEU A 27 8.00 17.63 9.96
C LEU A 27 9.46 17.61 9.51
N VAL A 28 10.08 16.43 9.61
CA VAL A 28 11.43 16.16 9.10
C VAL A 28 11.40 14.90 8.22
N VAL A 29 12.21 14.89 7.17
CA VAL A 29 12.31 13.75 6.24
C VAL A 29 13.68 13.13 6.36
N LEU A 30 13.74 11.80 6.43
CA LEU A 30 14.96 11.03 6.45
C LEU A 30 14.97 10.10 5.24
N ASP A 31 16.12 9.93 4.61
CA ASP A 31 16.29 8.99 3.50
C ASP A 31 17.61 8.23 3.66
N ALA A 32 17.72 7.08 2.99
CA ALA A 32 18.87 6.19 3.07
C ALA A 32 19.63 6.11 1.73
N ASP A 33 20.12 7.26 1.23
CA ASP A 33 20.80 7.39 -0.06
C ASP A 33 19.94 6.98 -1.29
N LEU A 34 18.61 7.06 -1.17
CA LEU A 34 17.65 6.67 -2.21
C LEU A 34 16.70 7.81 -2.59
N ALA A 35 17.01 9.05 -2.21
CA ALA A 35 16.09 10.18 -2.28
C ALA A 35 15.53 10.48 -3.70
N GLU A 36 16.31 10.19 -4.74
CA GLU A 36 15.84 10.30 -6.12
C GLU A 36 14.78 9.24 -6.47
N ALA A 37 14.96 8.03 -5.96
CA ALA A 37 14.11 6.88 -6.22
C ALA A 37 12.85 6.92 -5.34
N THR A 38 12.97 7.22 -4.05
CA THR A 38 11.84 7.38 -3.11
C THR A 38 11.05 8.67 -3.35
N LYS A 39 11.62 9.62 -4.09
CA LYS A 39 11.11 10.97 -4.36
C LYS A 39 11.13 11.94 -3.18
N THR A 40 11.78 11.60 -2.07
CA THR A 40 12.08 12.55 -0.99
C THR A 40 13.06 13.65 -1.40
N GLY A 41 13.80 13.46 -2.51
CA GLY A 41 14.66 14.49 -3.11
C GLY A 41 13.90 15.77 -3.48
N ILE A 42 12.60 15.67 -3.76
CA ILE A 42 11.73 16.83 -3.99
C ILE A 42 11.61 17.66 -2.70
N PHE A 43 11.42 17.00 -1.56
CA PHE A 43 11.42 17.65 -0.24
C PHE A 43 12.80 18.22 0.11
N LYS A 44 13.88 17.47 -0.14
CA LYS A 44 15.28 17.94 0.06
C LYS A 44 15.54 19.26 -0.65
N LYS A 45 15.02 19.43 -1.88
CA LYS A 45 15.18 20.66 -2.65
C LYS A 45 14.41 21.85 -2.03
N ALA A 46 13.22 21.62 -1.48
CA ALA A 46 12.39 22.66 -0.90
C ALA A 46 12.80 23.03 0.53
N TYR A 47 13.21 22.06 1.34
CA TYR A 47 13.49 22.20 2.77
C TYR A 47 14.77 21.43 3.16
N PRO A 48 15.95 21.85 2.65
CA PRO A 48 17.20 21.11 2.85
C PRO A 48 17.56 20.93 4.33
N ASP A 49 17.30 21.93 5.17
CA ASP A 49 17.61 21.90 6.61
C ASP A 49 16.73 20.92 7.41
N ARG A 50 15.68 20.35 6.78
CA ARG A 50 14.77 19.37 7.38
C ARG A 50 14.80 18.02 6.67
N HIS A 51 15.77 17.82 5.78
CA HIS A 51 16.02 16.55 5.10
C HIS A 51 17.35 15.97 5.57
N ILE A 52 17.31 14.78 6.20
CA ILE A 52 18.48 14.12 6.77
C ILE A 52 18.81 12.90 5.92
N ASP A 53 19.94 12.96 5.24
CA ASP A 53 20.49 11.80 4.54
C ASP A 53 21.25 10.91 5.54
N CYS A 54 20.78 9.68 5.72
CA CYS A 54 21.33 8.72 6.66
C CYS A 54 22.33 7.75 6.01
N GLY A 55 22.62 7.90 4.71
CA GLY A 55 23.40 6.94 3.94
C GLY A 55 22.71 5.58 3.83
N ILE A 56 23.43 4.55 3.36
CA ILE A 56 22.89 3.18 3.21
C ILE A 56 22.85 2.47 4.58
N ALA A 57 22.00 2.96 5.49
CA ALA A 57 21.94 2.53 6.89
C ALA A 57 20.52 2.60 7.46
N GLU A 58 19.58 1.86 6.89
CA GLU A 58 18.15 1.91 7.22
C GLU A 58 17.85 1.61 8.69
N SER A 59 18.55 0.65 9.30
CA SER A 59 18.44 0.37 10.74
C SER A 59 18.79 1.60 11.59
N ASN A 60 19.88 2.30 11.24
CA ASN A 60 20.29 3.53 11.92
C ASN A 60 19.30 4.67 11.64
N MET A 61 18.83 4.82 10.40
CA MET A 61 17.82 5.81 10.01
C MET A 61 16.55 5.69 10.86
N VAL A 62 16.04 4.47 11.07
CA VAL A 62 14.86 4.24 11.93
C VAL A 62 15.15 4.59 13.40
N GLY A 63 16.36 4.31 13.89
CA GLY A 63 16.79 4.73 15.23
C GLY A 63 16.85 6.26 15.38
N ILE A 64 17.39 6.98 14.38
CA ILE A 64 17.40 8.45 14.35
C ILE A 64 15.97 8.99 14.31
N ALA A 65 15.09 8.41 13.47
CA ALA A 65 13.69 8.78 13.41
C ALA A 65 12.99 8.61 14.77
N ALA A 66 13.19 7.47 15.46
CA ALA A 66 12.68 7.26 16.80
C ALA A 66 13.18 8.34 17.79
N GLY A 67 14.48 8.65 17.76
CA GLY A 67 15.06 9.73 18.56
C GLY A 67 14.38 11.08 18.29
N LEU A 68 14.22 11.45 17.03
CA LEU A 68 13.56 12.71 16.61
C LEU A 68 12.10 12.76 17.07
N ALA A 69 11.35 11.67 16.89
CA ALA A 69 9.96 11.57 17.33
C ALA A 69 9.80 11.83 18.84
N SER A 70 10.73 11.33 19.66
CA SER A 70 10.71 11.57 21.11
C SER A 70 10.99 13.02 21.53
N THR A 71 11.39 13.89 20.58
CA THR A 71 11.66 15.32 20.81
C THR A 71 10.60 16.25 20.20
N GLY A 72 9.44 15.71 19.80
CA GLY A 72 8.31 16.49 19.26
C GLY A 72 8.38 16.75 17.75
N LYS A 73 9.30 16.10 17.02
CA LYS A 73 9.31 16.08 15.55
C LYS A 73 8.39 14.98 15.02
N VAL A 74 7.95 15.11 13.77
CA VAL A 74 7.23 14.07 13.04
C VAL A 74 8.11 13.59 11.89
N PRO A 75 8.92 12.54 12.10
CA PRO A 75 9.82 12.02 11.08
C PRO A 75 9.07 11.16 10.06
N PHE A 76 9.30 11.46 8.79
CA PHE A 76 9.05 10.57 7.67
C PHE A 76 10.37 9.96 7.23
N CYS A 77 10.64 8.69 7.55
CA CYS A 77 11.84 7.99 7.10
C CYS A 77 11.54 7.11 5.89
N SER A 78 12.35 7.21 4.84
CA SER A 78 12.08 6.62 3.54
C SER A 78 13.21 5.75 3.03
N SER A 79 12.83 4.61 2.45
CA SER A 79 13.71 3.73 1.70
C SER A 79 12.84 2.85 0.79
N PHE A 80 13.42 1.84 0.16
CA PHE A 80 12.63 0.80 -0.50
C PHE A 80 12.00 -0.12 0.53
N ALA A 81 10.83 -0.68 0.20
CA ALA A 81 10.06 -1.55 1.09
C ALA A 81 10.89 -2.71 1.62
N MET A 82 11.72 -3.33 0.78
CA MET A 82 12.59 -4.43 1.21
C MET A 82 13.55 -4.02 2.34
N PHE A 83 14.06 -2.79 2.29
CA PHE A 83 15.05 -2.32 3.27
C PHE A 83 14.38 -1.69 4.49
N ALA A 84 13.29 -0.95 4.29
CA ALA A 84 12.50 -0.35 5.37
C ALA A 84 11.79 -1.41 6.22
N ALA A 85 11.14 -2.39 5.60
CA ALA A 85 10.40 -3.43 6.31
C ALA A 85 11.28 -4.63 6.69
N GLY A 86 12.25 -4.99 5.86
CA GLY A 86 13.15 -6.13 6.09
C GLY A 86 14.38 -5.75 6.91
N ARG A 87 15.31 -4.97 6.33
CA ARG A 87 16.60 -4.64 6.97
C ARG A 87 16.43 -3.92 8.32
N ALA A 88 15.47 -3.00 8.41
CA ALA A 88 15.21 -2.24 9.63
C ALA A 88 14.12 -2.85 10.54
N PHE A 89 13.66 -4.08 10.28
CA PHE A 89 12.50 -4.68 10.98
C PHE A 89 12.59 -4.58 12.50
N GLU A 90 13.73 -4.96 13.09
CA GLU A 90 13.91 -4.96 14.53
C GLU A 90 13.83 -3.54 15.11
N GLN A 91 14.40 -2.55 14.42
CA GLN A 91 14.33 -1.16 14.86
C GLN A 91 12.91 -0.61 14.73
N VAL A 92 12.19 -0.94 13.66
CA VAL A 92 10.77 -0.58 13.53
C VAL A 92 9.96 -1.23 14.65
N ARG A 93 10.23 -2.48 15.02
CA ARG A 93 9.53 -3.17 16.11
C ARG A 93 9.85 -2.57 17.48
N ASN A 94 11.12 -2.49 17.84
CA ASN A 94 11.56 -2.23 19.22
C ASN A 94 11.79 -0.75 19.52
N SER A 95 12.21 0.03 18.52
CA SER A 95 12.47 1.47 18.71
C SER A 95 11.29 2.34 18.30
N VAL A 96 10.38 1.85 17.45
CA VAL A 96 9.20 2.60 17.00
C VAL A 96 7.90 2.00 17.54
N GLY A 97 7.62 0.74 17.23
CA GLY A 97 6.35 0.09 17.54
C GLY A 97 6.11 -0.10 19.04
N TYR A 98 7.06 -0.72 19.75
CA TYR A 98 6.97 -0.98 21.19
C TYR A 98 6.77 0.29 22.04
N PRO A 99 7.57 1.37 21.87
CA PRO A 99 7.32 2.64 22.57
C PRO A 99 6.19 3.47 21.94
N HIS A 100 5.55 2.97 20.87
CA HIS A 100 4.46 3.62 20.14
C HIS A 100 4.80 5.05 19.66
N LEU A 101 6.03 5.23 19.16
CA LEU A 101 6.50 6.54 18.73
C LEU A 101 5.85 6.98 17.40
N ASN A 102 5.70 8.30 17.27
CA ASN A 102 5.07 8.96 16.13
C ASN A 102 5.99 9.02 14.88
N VAL A 103 6.38 7.86 14.35
CA VAL A 103 7.24 7.73 13.17
C VAL A 103 6.45 7.26 11.96
N LYS A 104 6.68 7.89 10.82
CA LYS A 104 6.04 7.56 9.54
C LYS A 104 7.08 6.92 8.62
N ILE A 105 6.83 5.71 8.15
CA ILE A 105 7.74 4.94 7.32
C ILE A 105 7.22 4.99 5.88
N GLY A 106 7.88 5.77 5.04
CA GLY A 106 7.56 5.89 3.61
C GLY A 106 8.33 4.87 2.80
N ALA A 107 7.75 3.69 2.58
CA ALA A 107 8.38 2.58 1.88
C ALA A 107 7.95 2.56 0.42
N THR A 108 8.90 2.78 -0.49
CA THR A 108 8.64 2.78 -1.95
C THR A 108 9.11 1.47 -2.59
N HIS A 109 8.90 1.28 -3.90
CA HIS A 109 9.38 0.09 -4.63
C HIS A 109 8.90 -1.22 -3.98
N ALA A 110 7.64 -1.26 -3.55
CA ALA A 110 7.03 -2.50 -3.11
C ALA A 110 6.53 -3.31 -4.32
N GLY A 111 6.36 -4.62 -4.13
CA GLY A 111 5.76 -5.52 -5.12
C GLY A 111 6.70 -5.90 -6.28
N ILE A 112 6.16 -6.67 -7.23
CA ILE A 112 6.89 -7.11 -8.43
C ILE A 112 7.00 -6.01 -9.49
N SER A 113 6.16 -4.98 -9.41
CA SER A 113 6.06 -3.81 -10.28
C SER A 113 7.24 -2.86 -10.14
N VAL A 114 8.19 -3.15 -9.24
CA VAL A 114 9.55 -2.62 -9.30
C VAL A 114 10.15 -2.89 -10.68
N GLY A 115 9.92 -4.08 -11.25
CA GLY A 115 10.36 -4.41 -12.60
C GLY A 115 11.81 -4.88 -12.64
N GLU A 116 12.65 -4.10 -13.31
CA GLU A 116 13.94 -4.55 -13.83
C GLU A 116 14.95 -4.95 -12.75
N ASP A 117 14.90 -4.33 -11.57
CA ASP A 117 15.83 -4.61 -10.46
C ASP A 117 15.67 -6.02 -9.86
N GLY A 118 14.53 -6.66 -10.11
CA GLY A 118 14.30 -8.06 -9.78
C GLY A 118 14.14 -8.38 -8.30
N ALA A 119 14.26 -9.67 -7.98
CA ALA A 119 13.84 -10.27 -6.71
C ALA A 119 14.43 -9.62 -5.45
N SER A 120 15.65 -9.08 -5.50
CA SER A 120 16.30 -8.46 -4.34
C SER A 120 15.67 -7.13 -3.93
N HIS A 121 14.93 -6.49 -4.82
CA HIS A 121 14.27 -5.20 -4.59
C HIS A 121 12.74 -5.32 -4.54
N GLN A 122 12.18 -6.38 -5.13
CA GLN A 122 10.75 -6.65 -5.15
C GLN A 122 10.26 -7.20 -3.79
N CYS A 123 9.74 -6.31 -2.94
CA CYS A 123 9.27 -6.69 -1.61
C CYS A 123 7.79 -7.13 -1.63
N ASN A 124 7.56 -8.41 -1.34
CA ASN A 124 6.25 -9.06 -1.34
C ASN A 124 5.89 -9.62 0.06
N GLU A 125 6.60 -9.20 1.10
CA GLU A 125 6.43 -9.62 2.49
C GLU A 125 6.30 -8.44 3.47
N ASP A 126 6.39 -7.20 2.98
CA ASP A 126 6.42 -6.00 3.81
C ASP A 126 5.15 -5.80 4.64
N ILE A 127 3.98 -6.01 4.03
CA ILE A 127 2.69 -5.92 4.74
C ILE A 127 2.65 -7.00 5.84
N ALA A 128 3.06 -8.23 5.52
CA ALA A 128 3.07 -9.32 6.50
C ALA A 128 3.97 -8.98 7.71
N LEU A 129 5.19 -8.49 7.47
CA LEU A 129 6.12 -8.08 8.53
C LEU A 129 5.49 -6.98 9.39
N MET A 130 5.03 -5.89 8.78
CA MET A 130 4.49 -4.74 9.51
C MET A 130 3.21 -5.06 10.27
N ARG A 131 2.36 -5.96 9.75
CA ARG A 131 1.12 -6.40 10.42
C ARG A 131 1.39 -7.05 11.77
N THR A 132 2.55 -7.69 11.96
CA THR A 132 2.93 -8.31 13.24
C THR A 132 3.27 -7.30 14.34
N ILE A 133 3.51 -6.03 14.01
CA ILE A 133 3.92 -5.01 14.99
C ILE A 133 2.67 -4.42 15.66
N PRO A 134 2.51 -4.53 17.00
CA PRO A 134 1.36 -3.97 17.71
C PRO A 134 1.21 -2.45 17.50
N GLY A 135 -0.02 -1.97 17.33
CA GLY A 135 -0.31 -0.54 17.16
C GLY A 135 0.13 0.09 15.83
N MET A 136 0.82 -0.65 14.94
CA MET A 136 1.18 -0.15 13.60
C MET A 136 -0.06 0.05 12.73
N THR A 137 -0.16 1.23 12.10
CA THR A 137 -1.10 1.50 11.00
C THR A 137 -0.43 1.22 9.66
N ILE A 138 -1.11 0.54 8.73
CA ILE A 138 -0.55 0.13 7.44
C ILE A 138 -1.48 0.61 6.33
N ILE A 139 -0.94 1.44 5.43
CA ILE A 139 -1.70 2.04 4.33
C ILE A 139 -0.97 1.76 3.00
N ASN A 140 -1.71 1.31 2.00
CA ASN A 140 -1.25 1.03 0.64
C ASN A 140 -2.20 1.72 -0.36
N PRO A 141 -1.95 3.00 -0.69
CA PRO A 141 -2.81 3.79 -1.58
C PRO A 141 -2.84 3.25 -3.01
N SER A 142 -4.00 3.32 -3.64
CA SER A 142 -4.23 2.83 -5.01
C SER A 142 -3.80 3.78 -6.12
N ASP A 143 -3.77 5.09 -5.86
CA ASP A 143 -3.50 6.11 -6.88
C ASP A 143 -2.93 7.43 -6.31
N ASP A 144 -2.80 8.45 -7.16
CA ASP A 144 -2.25 9.77 -6.81
C ASP A 144 -3.01 10.47 -5.68
N VAL A 145 -4.35 10.49 -5.79
CA VAL A 145 -5.21 11.22 -4.85
C VAL A 145 -5.21 10.53 -3.49
N GLU A 146 -5.35 9.21 -3.47
CA GLU A 146 -5.31 8.42 -2.24
C GLU A 146 -3.92 8.47 -1.58
N ALA A 147 -2.83 8.48 -2.35
CA ALA A 147 -1.48 8.58 -1.81
C ALA A 147 -1.23 9.92 -1.10
N LYS A 148 -1.67 11.04 -1.69
CA LYS A 148 -1.56 12.37 -1.04
C LYS A 148 -2.38 12.44 0.24
N ALA A 149 -3.61 11.93 0.19
CA ALA A 149 -4.51 11.90 1.34
C ALA A 149 -3.96 10.99 2.46
N ALA A 150 -3.39 9.84 2.13
CA ALA A 150 -2.76 8.92 3.07
C ALA A 150 -1.58 9.56 3.81
N VAL A 151 -0.74 10.32 3.10
CA VAL A 151 0.41 11.02 3.71
C VAL A 151 -0.06 12.12 4.66
N GLU A 152 -1.06 12.90 4.27
CA GLU A 152 -1.65 13.92 5.14
C GLU A 152 -2.30 13.30 6.38
N ALA A 153 -3.07 12.23 6.22
CA ALA A 153 -3.69 11.52 7.33
C ALA A 153 -2.66 10.88 8.27
N ALA A 154 -1.59 10.30 7.71
CA ALA A 154 -0.50 9.74 8.48
C ALA A 154 0.22 10.80 9.33
N TYR A 155 0.41 12.01 8.79
CA TYR A 155 0.98 13.14 9.54
C TYR A 155 0.07 13.58 10.71
N LYS A 156 -1.25 13.64 10.49
CA LYS A 156 -2.22 14.06 11.51
C LYS A 156 -2.45 13.02 12.61
N MET A 157 -2.17 11.75 12.33
CA MET A 157 -2.27 10.65 13.28
C MET A 157 -1.07 10.64 14.23
N ASP A 158 -1.32 10.36 15.52
CA ASP A 158 -0.27 10.00 16.47
C ASP A 158 0.01 8.49 16.43
N GLY A 159 1.28 8.12 16.59
CA GLY A 159 1.73 6.72 16.55
C GLY A 159 2.31 6.26 15.20
N PRO A 160 2.75 4.99 15.12
CA PRO A 160 3.56 4.49 14.01
C PRO A 160 2.72 4.14 12.78
N VAL A 161 3.18 4.58 11.60
CA VAL A 161 2.51 4.34 10.32
C VAL A 161 3.50 3.80 9.28
N TYR A 162 3.14 2.72 8.60
CA TYR A 162 3.81 2.21 7.40
C TYR A 162 2.99 2.58 6.16
N LEU A 163 3.60 3.32 5.24
CA LEU A 163 3.02 3.75 3.98
C LEU A 163 3.73 3.02 2.84
N ARG A 164 2.99 2.20 2.10
CA ARG A 164 3.49 1.39 0.98
C ARG A 164 3.27 2.10 -0.36
N PHE A 165 4.30 2.28 -1.16
CA PHE A 165 4.22 2.98 -2.45
C PHE A 165 4.87 2.19 -3.59
N GLY A 166 4.34 2.37 -4.80
CA GLY A 166 4.79 1.70 -6.01
C GLY A 166 5.72 2.54 -6.88
N ARG A 167 6.57 1.87 -7.67
CA ARG A 167 7.43 2.48 -8.69
C ARG A 167 6.66 2.78 -9.98
N LEU A 168 5.81 1.85 -10.39
CA LEU A 168 5.02 1.90 -11.63
C LEU A 168 3.99 3.04 -11.56
N ALA A 169 3.85 3.79 -12.65
CA ALA A 169 2.79 4.79 -12.77
C ALA A 169 1.43 4.10 -12.95
N VAL A 170 0.48 4.44 -12.09
CA VAL A 170 -0.85 3.82 -12.07
C VAL A 170 -1.92 4.84 -12.48
N PRO A 171 -3.05 4.39 -13.06
CA PRO A 171 -4.15 5.28 -13.38
C PRO A 171 -4.68 6.03 -12.15
N VAL A 172 -5.00 7.31 -12.32
CA VAL A 172 -5.72 8.09 -11.31
C VAL A 172 -7.21 7.78 -11.42
N ILE A 173 -7.80 7.22 -10.36
CA ILE A 173 -9.19 6.75 -10.31
C ILE A 173 -10.05 7.51 -9.30
N ASN A 174 -9.41 8.17 -8.32
CA ASN A 174 -10.06 8.86 -7.22
C ASN A 174 -10.13 10.40 -7.42
N ASP A 175 -9.83 10.91 -8.62
CA ASP A 175 -9.91 12.34 -8.97
C ASP A 175 -11.37 12.77 -9.22
N ASN A 176 -12.17 12.74 -8.15
CA ASN A 176 -13.57 13.16 -8.14
C ASN A 176 -13.94 13.75 -6.77
N ALA A 177 -15.00 14.54 -6.72
CA ALA A 177 -15.41 15.27 -5.51
C ALA A 177 -15.99 14.37 -4.39
N ASP A 178 -16.39 13.14 -4.72
CA ASP A 178 -17.05 12.23 -3.79
C ASP A 178 -16.06 11.38 -3.01
N TYR A 179 -14.83 11.22 -3.52
CA TYR A 179 -13.79 10.45 -2.87
C TYR A 179 -13.35 11.09 -1.55
N LYS A 180 -13.34 10.28 -0.48
CA LYS A 180 -12.91 10.67 0.86
C LYS A 180 -12.04 9.57 1.45
N PHE A 181 -10.84 9.95 1.85
CA PHE A 181 -9.92 9.08 2.55
C PHE A 181 -10.19 9.13 4.07
N GLU A 182 -10.35 7.96 4.70
CA GLU A 182 -10.44 7.82 6.15
C GLU A 182 -9.69 6.56 6.58
N ILE A 183 -8.71 6.69 7.47
CA ILE A 183 -7.91 5.54 7.92
C ILE A 183 -8.82 4.48 8.52
N GLY A 184 -8.71 3.25 8.01
CA GLY A 184 -9.48 2.09 8.47
C GLY A 184 -10.89 1.99 7.89
N LYS A 185 -11.25 2.83 6.91
CA LYS A 185 -12.49 2.71 6.14
C LYS A 185 -12.20 2.35 4.70
N GLY A 186 -12.82 1.29 4.21
CA GLY A 186 -12.71 0.90 2.81
C GLY A 186 -13.64 1.72 1.92
N VAL A 187 -13.37 1.71 0.60
CA VAL A 187 -14.17 2.42 -0.40
C VAL A 187 -14.79 1.43 -1.36
N VAL A 188 -16.13 1.39 -1.43
CA VAL A 188 -16.84 0.64 -2.47
C VAL A 188 -16.78 1.44 -3.77
N LEU A 189 -16.03 0.96 -4.74
CA LEU A 189 -15.83 1.63 -6.04
C LEU A 189 -16.83 1.18 -7.09
N LYS A 190 -17.32 -0.05 -6.97
CA LYS A 190 -18.37 -0.61 -7.82
C LYS A 190 -19.26 -1.51 -6.98
N GLU A 191 -20.57 -1.28 -7.01
CA GLU A 191 -21.56 -2.19 -6.42
C GLU A 191 -21.70 -3.48 -7.25
N GLY A 192 -22.12 -4.57 -6.60
CA GLY A 192 -22.37 -5.86 -7.23
C GLY A 192 -23.02 -6.85 -6.26
N LYS A 193 -23.40 -8.02 -6.78
CA LYS A 193 -24.20 -9.03 -6.04
C LYS A 193 -23.68 -10.45 -6.11
N ASP A 194 -22.83 -10.80 -7.07
CA ASP A 194 -22.46 -12.20 -7.32
C ASP A 194 -21.18 -12.63 -6.59
N LEU A 195 -20.25 -11.69 -6.37
CA LEU A 195 -19.04 -11.82 -5.56
C LEU A 195 -18.50 -10.43 -5.18
N THR A 196 -17.65 -10.36 -4.15
CA THR A 196 -16.92 -9.15 -3.77
C THR A 196 -15.43 -9.31 -4.04
N ILE A 197 -14.85 -8.41 -4.82
CA ILE A 197 -13.41 -8.25 -5.02
C ILE A 197 -12.90 -7.19 -4.04
N ILE A 198 -11.96 -7.56 -3.19
CA ILE A 198 -11.32 -6.68 -2.21
C ILE A 198 -9.86 -6.52 -2.62
N ALA A 199 -9.48 -5.32 -3.04
CA ALA A 199 -8.15 -5.03 -3.57
C ALA A 199 -7.46 -3.92 -2.78
N THR A 200 -6.14 -3.79 -2.95
CA THR A 200 -5.32 -2.73 -2.35
C THR A 200 -4.22 -2.33 -3.32
N GLY A 201 -3.71 -1.09 -3.23
CA GLY A 201 -2.64 -0.63 -4.12
C GLY A 201 -3.03 -0.65 -5.60
N LEU A 202 -2.08 -0.99 -6.47
CA LEU A 202 -2.28 -0.93 -7.92
C LEU A 202 -3.33 -1.92 -8.44
N GLU A 203 -3.55 -3.03 -7.71
CA GLU A 203 -4.53 -4.06 -8.05
C GLU A 203 -5.97 -3.56 -8.00
N VAL A 204 -6.23 -2.40 -7.37
CA VAL A 204 -7.56 -1.80 -7.36
C VAL A 204 -8.03 -1.46 -8.76
N ASN A 205 -7.15 -0.87 -9.58
CA ASN A 205 -7.50 -0.55 -10.96
C ASN A 205 -7.67 -1.84 -11.80
N GLU A 206 -6.74 -2.77 -11.69
CA GLU A 206 -6.80 -4.05 -12.40
C GLU A 206 -8.07 -4.85 -12.03
N SER A 207 -8.52 -4.74 -10.77
CA SER A 207 -9.77 -5.34 -10.30
C SER A 207 -11.02 -4.69 -10.88
N LEU A 208 -11.02 -3.36 -11.08
CA LEU A 208 -12.11 -2.66 -11.78
C LEU A 208 -12.18 -3.09 -13.25
N GLU A 209 -11.04 -3.22 -13.93
CA GLU A 209 -11.00 -3.70 -15.32
C GLU A 209 -11.40 -5.17 -15.42
N ALA A 210 -11.00 -6.02 -14.47
CA ALA A 210 -11.46 -7.41 -14.39
C ALA A 210 -12.97 -7.50 -14.16
N ALA A 211 -13.54 -6.63 -13.31
CA ALA A 211 -14.98 -6.57 -13.07
C ALA A 211 -15.78 -6.19 -14.33
N LYS A 212 -15.24 -5.35 -15.22
CA LYS A 212 -15.86 -5.07 -16.53
C LYS A 212 -15.93 -6.33 -17.39
N LYS A 213 -14.83 -7.09 -17.48
CA LYS A 213 -14.78 -8.36 -18.21
C LYS A 213 -15.74 -9.40 -17.62
N LEU A 214 -15.84 -9.47 -16.29
CA LEU A 214 -16.81 -10.34 -15.61
C LEU A 214 -18.27 -9.95 -15.94
N ALA A 215 -18.56 -8.66 -16.05
CA ALA A 215 -19.90 -8.18 -16.40
C ALA A 215 -20.32 -8.58 -17.83
N GLU A 216 -19.37 -8.65 -18.78
CA GLU A 216 -19.61 -9.17 -20.14
C GLU A 216 -20.07 -10.65 -20.12
N ASP A 217 -19.64 -11.39 -19.10
CA ASP A 217 -20.03 -12.77 -18.82
C ASP A 217 -21.28 -12.90 -17.91
N GLY A 218 -21.94 -11.78 -17.60
CA GLY A 218 -23.12 -11.74 -16.74
C GLY A 218 -22.84 -11.90 -15.24
N ILE A 219 -21.59 -11.68 -14.80
CA ILE A 219 -21.17 -11.75 -13.40
C ILE A 219 -21.03 -10.32 -12.86
N ASP A 220 -21.91 -9.94 -11.92
CA ASP A 220 -21.93 -8.62 -11.30
C ASP A 220 -21.08 -8.59 -10.02
N ALA A 221 -19.78 -8.35 -10.20
CA ALA A 221 -18.81 -8.27 -9.11
C ALA A 221 -18.81 -6.89 -8.43
N GLU A 222 -18.87 -6.88 -7.10
CA GLU A 222 -18.56 -5.70 -6.28
C GLU A 222 -17.04 -5.51 -6.23
N VAL A 223 -16.56 -4.25 -6.23
CA VAL A 223 -15.13 -3.93 -6.09
C VAL A 223 -14.93 -2.93 -4.95
N ILE A 224 -14.07 -3.32 -4.00
CA ILE A 224 -13.74 -2.54 -2.80
C ILE A 224 -12.24 -2.28 -2.76
N ASN A 225 -11.87 -1.02 -2.57
CA ASN A 225 -10.52 -0.65 -2.21
C ASN A 225 -10.35 -0.67 -0.68
N ILE A 226 -9.45 -1.53 -0.19
CA ILE A 226 -8.95 -1.51 1.18
C ILE A 226 -7.54 -0.91 1.15
N HIS A 227 -7.48 0.41 1.27
CA HIS A 227 -6.22 1.13 1.36
C HIS A 227 -5.56 1.00 2.73
N THR A 228 -6.33 0.83 3.81
CA THR A 228 -5.79 0.58 5.16
C THR A 228 -5.94 -0.89 5.51
N ILE A 229 -4.82 -1.62 5.49
CA ILE A 229 -4.76 -3.05 5.82
C ILE A 229 -4.80 -3.26 7.33
N LYS A 230 -4.31 -2.28 8.10
CA LYS A 230 -4.34 -2.29 9.56
C LYS A 230 -4.52 -0.86 10.08
N PRO A 231 -5.57 -0.55 10.86
CA PRO A 231 -6.74 -1.40 11.13
C PRO A 231 -7.58 -1.62 9.86
N ILE A 232 -8.10 -2.84 9.67
CA ILE A 232 -8.93 -3.18 8.51
C ILE A 232 -10.41 -2.85 8.75
N ASP A 233 -11.14 -2.46 7.71
CA ASP A 233 -12.59 -2.20 7.78
C ASP A 233 -13.38 -3.52 7.85
N ALA A 234 -13.40 -4.12 9.03
CA ALA A 234 -14.05 -5.41 9.24
C ALA A 234 -15.56 -5.38 9.00
N ASP A 235 -16.21 -4.24 9.26
CA ASP A 235 -17.66 -4.09 9.11
C ASP A 235 -18.05 -4.06 7.64
N LEU A 236 -17.30 -3.33 6.82
CA LEU A 236 -17.50 -3.33 5.37
C LEU A 236 -17.27 -4.73 4.78
N ILE A 237 -16.20 -5.41 5.18
CA ILE A 237 -15.88 -6.77 4.73
C ILE A 237 -17.03 -7.73 5.04
N VAL A 238 -17.53 -7.74 6.28
CA VAL A 238 -18.63 -8.62 6.70
C VAL A 238 -19.92 -8.28 5.95
N LYS A 239 -20.24 -6.98 5.78
CA LYS A 239 -21.42 -6.54 5.04
C LYS A 239 -21.39 -7.03 3.60
N SER A 240 -20.26 -6.86 2.92
CA SER A 240 -20.10 -7.26 1.51
C SER A 240 -20.07 -8.78 1.34
N ALA A 241 -19.37 -9.50 2.22
CA ALA A 241 -19.37 -10.95 2.21
C ALA A 241 -20.78 -11.53 2.46
N SER A 242 -21.56 -10.94 3.37
CA SER A 242 -22.96 -11.34 3.62
C SER A 242 -23.86 -11.05 2.41
N LYS A 243 -23.56 -9.98 1.66
CA LYS A 243 -24.32 -9.59 0.46
C LYS A 243 -24.05 -10.54 -0.72
N THR A 244 -22.79 -10.90 -0.96
CA THR A 244 -22.36 -11.56 -2.20
C THR A 244 -22.02 -13.05 -2.03
N GLY A 245 -21.76 -13.50 -0.81
CA GLY A 245 -21.50 -14.90 -0.46
C GLY A 245 -20.18 -15.50 -0.97
N LYS A 246 -19.37 -14.73 -1.71
CA LYS A 246 -18.04 -15.12 -2.19
C LYS A 246 -17.11 -13.92 -2.17
N VAL A 247 -15.89 -14.10 -1.67
CA VAL A 247 -14.90 -13.04 -1.59
C VAL A 247 -13.65 -13.42 -2.39
N VAL A 248 -13.12 -12.44 -3.12
CA VAL A 248 -11.83 -12.54 -3.81
C VAL A 248 -10.96 -11.41 -3.29
N THR A 249 -9.74 -11.71 -2.82
CA THR A 249 -8.76 -10.67 -2.48
C THR A 249 -7.71 -10.56 -3.55
N VAL A 250 -7.25 -9.35 -3.84
CA VAL A 250 -6.24 -9.09 -4.88
C VAL A 250 -5.18 -8.12 -4.33
N GLU A 251 -3.92 -8.53 -4.35
CA GLU A 251 -2.81 -7.71 -3.83
C GLU A 251 -1.49 -7.96 -4.56
N GLU A 252 -0.69 -6.90 -4.75
CA GLU A 252 0.71 -7.01 -5.15
C GLU A 252 1.61 -7.43 -4.00
N HIS A 253 1.36 -8.58 -3.42
CA HIS A 253 2.08 -9.08 -2.25
C HIS A 253 1.94 -10.60 -2.20
N SER A 254 2.75 -11.26 -1.39
CA SER A 254 2.54 -12.68 -1.08
C SER A 254 1.12 -12.88 -0.57
N VAL A 255 0.46 -13.94 -1.03
CA VAL A 255 -0.83 -14.34 -0.46
C VAL A 255 -0.72 -14.64 1.04
N ILE A 256 0.49 -14.88 1.55
CA ILE A 256 0.77 -15.18 2.97
C ILE A 256 0.94 -13.88 3.75
N GLY A 257 0.05 -13.65 4.74
CA GLY A 257 0.16 -12.55 5.69
C GLY A 257 -0.25 -11.16 5.18
N GLY A 258 -0.50 -11.00 3.88
CA GLY A 258 -0.98 -9.74 3.28
C GLY A 258 -2.46 -9.44 3.50
N LEU A 259 -3.08 -8.68 2.59
CA LEU A 259 -4.50 -8.34 2.56
C LEU A 259 -5.37 -9.60 2.63
N GLY A 260 -5.07 -10.61 1.82
CA GLY A 260 -5.81 -11.88 1.76
C GLY A 260 -5.82 -12.60 3.10
N GLY A 261 -4.72 -12.54 3.86
CA GLY A 261 -4.67 -13.03 5.23
C GLY A 261 -5.58 -12.23 6.16
N ALA A 262 -5.50 -10.89 6.11
CA ALA A 262 -6.28 -10.00 6.95
C ALA A 262 -7.80 -10.18 6.77
N VAL A 263 -8.23 -10.28 5.51
CA VAL A 263 -9.64 -10.51 5.16
C VAL A 263 -10.07 -11.90 5.62
N ALA A 264 -9.24 -12.93 5.42
CA ALA A 264 -9.56 -14.30 5.84
C ALA A 264 -9.74 -14.39 7.37
N GLU A 265 -8.88 -13.72 8.15
CA GLU A 265 -9.00 -13.62 9.61
C GLU A 265 -10.37 -13.05 10.00
N VAL A 266 -10.74 -11.86 9.48
CA VAL A 266 -12.05 -11.23 9.72
C VAL A 266 -13.22 -12.16 9.37
N LEU A 267 -13.19 -12.76 8.19
CA LEU A 267 -14.28 -13.61 7.71
C LEU A 267 -14.41 -14.89 8.53
N SER A 268 -13.29 -15.53 8.87
CA SER A 268 -13.30 -16.76 9.67
C SER A 268 -13.93 -16.57 11.06
N GLU A 269 -13.78 -15.39 11.65
CA GLU A 269 -14.32 -15.08 12.96
C GLU A 269 -15.77 -14.56 12.91
N LYS A 270 -16.12 -13.77 11.87
CA LYS A 270 -17.37 -13.00 11.86
C LYS A 270 -18.38 -13.45 10.80
N CYS A 271 -17.93 -13.94 9.64
CA CYS A 271 -18.80 -14.30 8.51
C CYS A 271 -18.09 -15.31 7.60
N PRO A 272 -18.01 -16.60 7.99
CA PRO A 272 -17.28 -17.60 7.22
C PRO A 272 -17.77 -17.66 5.77
N THR A 273 -16.90 -17.29 4.83
CA THR A 273 -17.23 -17.10 3.42
C THR A 273 -16.16 -17.75 2.54
N LYS A 274 -16.55 -18.36 1.42
CA LYS A 274 -15.60 -18.93 0.46
C LYS A 274 -14.71 -17.82 -0.09
N ILE A 275 -13.39 -17.96 0.08
CA ILE A 275 -12.40 -16.95 -0.30
C ILE A 275 -11.41 -17.47 -1.35
N LEU A 276 -11.16 -16.67 -2.38
CA LEU A 276 -10.03 -16.82 -3.30
C LEU A 276 -9.00 -15.72 -2.98
N ARG A 277 -7.73 -16.09 -2.78
CA ARG A 277 -6.64 -15.12 -2.60
C ARG A 277 -5.77 -15.04 -3.85
N ILE A 278 -5.79 -13.90 -4.52
CA ILE A 278 -4.95 -13.55 -5.67
C ILE A 278 -3.82 -12.65 -5.19
N GLY A 279 -2.59 -13.02 -5.55
CA GLY A 279 -1.34 -12.43 -5.07
C GLY A 279 -0.18 -13.34 -5.46
N VAL A 280 1.05 -12.95 -5.09
CA VAL A 280 2.26 -13.74 -5.36
C VAL A 280 2.21 -15.06 -4.59
N LYS A 281 2.46 -16.18 -5.28
CA LYS A 281 2.22 -17.55 -4.77
C LYS A 281 3.46 -18.16 -4.13
N ASP A 282 3.90 -17.57 -3.01
CA ASP A 282 5.03 -18.07 -2.21
C ASP A 282 6.30 -18.31 -3.05
N THR A 283 6.62 -17.34 -3.90
CA THR A 283 7.80 -17.32 -4.75
C THR A 283 8.43 -15.94 -4.73
N PHE A 284 9.72 -15.88 -5.02
CA PHE A 284 10.34 -14.61 -5.37
C PHE A 284 9.85 -14.13 -6.75
N GLY A 285 9.96 -12.83 -6.94
CA GLY A 285 9.82 -12.24 -8.26
C GLY A 285 11.05 -12.49 -9.15
N GLU A 286 11.16 -11.76 -10.24
CA GLU A 286 12.28 -11.84 -11.18
C GLU A 286 12.43 -10.51 -11.94
N SER A 287 13.57 -10.31 -12.60
CA SER A 287 13.79 -9.13 -13.42
C SER A 287 12.94 -9.16 -14.70
N GLY A 288 12.24 -8.07 -14.98
CA GLY A 288 11.52 -7.88 -16.23
C GLY A 288 10.76 -6.56 -16.25
N PRO A 289 10.20 -6.17 -17.41
CA PRO A 289 9.33 -4.99 -17.46
C PRO A 289 8.15 -5.16 -16.51
N ALA A 290 7.88 -4.16 -15.67
CA ALA A 290 6.88 -4.24 -14.60
C ALA A 290 5.51 -4.79 -15.05
N VAL A 291 4.97 -4.28 -16.17
CA VAL A 291 3.69 -4.74 -16.73
C VAL A 291 3.75 -6.22 -17.15
N LYS A 292 4.89 -6.68 -17.68
CA LYS A 292 5.08 -8.09 -18.06
C LYS A 292 5.21 -9.02 -16.85
N LEU A 293 5.73 -8.53 -15.74
CA LEU A 293 5.71 -9.27 -14.49
C LEU A 293 4.28 -9.38 -13.94
N LEU A 294 3.49 -8.29 -13.95
CA LEU A 294 2.08 -8.36 -13.55
C LEU A 294 1.28 -9.36 -14.40
N GLU A 295 1.47 -9.37 -15.73
CA GLU A 295 0.89 -10.40 -16.62
C GLU A 295 1.35 -11.82 -16.24
N LYS A 296 2.66 -12.03 -16.06
CA LYS A 296 3.25 -13.35 -15.75
C LYS A 296 2.75 -13.93 -14.43
N TYR A 297 2.61 -13.09 -13.41
CA TYR A 297 2.14 -13.47 -12.08
C TYR A 297 0.60 -13.41 -11.96
N GLU A 298 -0.10 -13.18 -13.07
CA GLU A 298 -1.56 -13.11 -13.17
C GLU A 298 -2.19 -12.05 -12.24
N LEU A 299 -1.49 -10.92 -12.04
CA LEU A 299 -1.95 -9.76 -11.26
C LEU A 299 -2.50 -8.63 -12.13
N ASP A 300 -2.51 -8.80 -13.45
CA ASP A 300 -3.20 -7.90 -14.38
C ASP A 300 -4.70 -8.24 -14.48
N ALA A 301 -5.49 -7.35 -15.07
CA ALA A 301 -6.94 -7.53 -15.21
C ALA A 301 -7.33 -8.84 -15.92
N ALA A 302 -6.50 -9.32 -16.87
CA ALA A 302 -6.75 -10.59 -17.54
C ALA A 302 -6.50 -11.80 -16.62
N GLY A 303 -5.39 -11.79 -15.86
CA GLY A 303 -5.06 -12.79 -14.87
C GLY A 303 -6.08 -12.86 -13.73
N ILE A 304 -6.50 -11.70 -13.20
CA ILE A 304 -7.54 -11.61 -12.16
C ILE A 304 -8.85 -12.20 -12.68
N TYR A 305 -9.32 -11.76 -13.85
CA TYR A 305 -10.53 -12.29 -14.49
C TYR A 305 -10.47 -13.82 -14.64
N LYS A 306 -9.37 -14.34 -15.18
CA LYS A 306 -9.15 -15.78 -15.41
C LYS A 306 -9.24 -16.57 -14.09
N GLN A 307 -8.58 -16.10 -13.04
CA GLN A 307 -8.59 -16.76 -11.73
C GLN A 307 -9.99 -16.75 -11.09
N ILE A 308 -10.74 -15.64 -11.23
CA ILE A 308 -12.12 -15.55 -10.72
C ILE A 308 -13.04 -16.51 -11.47
N LYS A 309 -12.94 -16.59 -12.81
CA LYS A 309 -13.73 -17.54 -13.61
C LYS A 309 -13.47 -19.00 -13.24
N ALA A 310 -12.24 -19.34 -12.88
CA ALA A 310 -11.90 -20.69 -12.42
C ALA A 310 -12.40 -21.01 -11.00
N PHE A 311 -12.74 -19.98 -10.20
CA PHE A 311 -13.18 -20.12 -8.81
C PHE A 311 -14.70 -20.24 -8.64
N LEU A 312 -15.46 -19.67 -9.58
CA LEU A 312 -16.92 -19.74 -9.66
C LEU A 312 -17.39 -21.12 -10.14
#